data_AF-A0A3A5ASE4-F1
#
_entry.id   AF-A0A3A5ASE4-F1
#
_cell.length_a   1.000
_cell.length_b   1.000
_cell.length_c   1.000
_cell.angle_alpha   90.00
_cell.angle_beta   90.00
_cell.angle_gamma   90.00
#
_symmetry.space_group_name_H-M   'P 1'
#
loop_
_entity.id
_entity.type
_entity.pdbx_description
1 polymer ?
#
loop_
_entity_poly.entity_id
_entity_poly.type
_entity_poly.pdbx_seq_one_letter_code
_entity_poly.pdbx_strand_id
1 'polypeptide(L)'
;MNASDCRKYDTCNAPICPLDEQSLKCGIWYPDEEVCPIRDYVALPWVQSQRKIAKRSGRTDRYFTLSMLERNCTIRGGIEGLDPDEAEEPQLKKWLRAHPEKRAISEKERNRPARLARSRSGAASREGASSHPPAPGP
;
A
#
# COMPACT_ATOMS: atom_id res chain seq x y z
N MET A 1 -13.75 -25.07 2.45
CA MET A 1 -14.11 -24.63 3.82
C MET A 1 -15.31 -23.71 3.67
N ASN A 2 -16.30 -23.83 4.54
CA ASN A 2 -17.45 -22.94 4.52
C ASN A 2 -17.20 -21.76 5.45
N ALA A 3 -17.86 -20.62 5.20
CA ALA A 3 -17.76 -19.43 6.04
C ALA A 3 -18.08 -19.74 7.53
N SER A 4 -19.02 -20.67 7.77
CA SER A 4 -19.44 -21.14 9.09
C SER A 4 -18.34 -21.84 9.89
N ASP A 5 -17.28 -22.33 9.25
CA ASP A 5 -16.13 -22.95 9.94
C ASP A 5 -15.13 -21.89 10.46
N CYS A 6 -15.37 -20.62 10.13
CA CYS A 6 -14.53 -19.51 10.55
C CYS A 6 -14.72 -19.22 12.05
N ARG A 7 -13.62 -19.22 12.81
CA ARG A 7 -13.62 -18.88 14.25
C ARG A 7 -14.12 -17.45 14.57
N LYS A 8 -14.22 -16.61 13.55
CA LYS A 8 -14.67 -15.22 13.65
C LYS A 8 -15.98 -14.97 12.89
N TYR A 9 -16.68 -16.02 12.44
CA TYR A 9 -17.89 -15.90 11.61
C TYR A 9 -18.88 -14.84 12.12
N ASP A 10 -19.30 -14.91 13.39
CA ASP A 10 -20.27 -13.97 13.97
C ASP A 10 -19.70 -12.59 14.37
N THR A 11 -18.38 -12.38 14.25
CA THR A 11 -17.70 -11.17 14.77
C THR A 11 -16.84 -10.44 13.74
N CYS A 12 -16.74 -10.97 12.52
CA CYS A 12 -15.92 -10.42 11.45
C CYS A 12 -16.80 -9.64 10.49
N ASN A 13 -16.56 -8.33 10.36
CA ASN A 13 -17.31 -7.49 9.42
C ASN A 13 -16.58 -7.29 8.09
N ALA A 14 -15.59 -8.14 7.77
CA ALA A 14 -14.90 -8.06 6.49
C ALA A 14 -15.84 -8.52 5.35
N PRO A 15 -16.17 -7.64 4.38
CA PRO A 15 -17.12 -7.95 3.32
C PRO A 15 -16.56 -8.94 2.29
N ILE A 16 -15.23 -9.06 2.21
CA ILE A 16 -14.55 -10.08 1.42
C ILE A 16 -13.86 -11.05 2.38
N CYS A 17 -14.45 -12.24 2.53
CA CYS A 17 -13.95 -13.28 3.43
C CYS A 17 -13.17 -14.37 2.65
N PRO A 18 -11.93 -14.72 3.08
CA PRO A 18 -11.16 -15.81 2.48
C PRO A 18 -11.80 -17.20 2.55
N LEU A 19 -12.75 -17.39 3.46
CA LEU A 19 -13.46 -18.66 3.68
C LEU A 19 -14.88 -18.65 3.10
N ASP A 20 -15.30 -17.56 2.46
CA ASP A 20 -16.60 -17.47 1.82
C ASP A 20 -16.44 -17.29 0.30
N GLU A 21 -16.72 -18.35 -0.45
CA GLU A 21 -16.63 -18.34 -1.91
C GLU A 21 -17.58 -17.33 -2.55
N GLN A 22 -18.73 -17.05 -1.94
CA GLN A 22 -19.70 -16.10 -2.48
C GLN A 22 -19.18 -14.67 -2.35
N SER A 23 -18.63 -14.33 -1.18
CA SER A 23 -17.93 -13.06 -0.97
C SER A 23 -16.73 -12.90 -1.91
N LEU A 24 -16.01 -13.98 -2.25
CA LEU A 24 -14.91 -13.88 -3.22
C LEU A 24 -15.40 -13.64 -4.65
N LYS A 25 -16.56 -14.18 -5.05
CA LYS A 25 -17.08 -14.03 -6.42
C LYS A 25 -17.71 -12.67 -6.70
N CYS A 26 -18.49 -12.15 -5.74
CA CYS A 26 -19.30 -10.95 -5.94
C CYS A 26 -19.01 -9.85 -4.92
N GLY A 27 -18.00 -10.05 -4.06
CA GLY A 27 -17.67 -9.10 -3.01
C GLY A 27 -17.03 -7.83 -3.54
N ILE A 28 -17.50 -6.72 -3.01
CA ILE A 28 -16.89 -5.40 -3.11
C ILE A 28 -16.33 -5.03 -1.74
N TRP A 29 -15.32 -4.17 -1.72
CA TRP A 29 -14.73 -3.68 -0.47
C TRP A 29 -14.34 -2.22 -0.61
N TYR A 30 -14.72 -1.40 0.36
CA TYR A 30 -14.36 0.00 0.47
C TYR A 30 -13.16 0.20 1.43
N PRO A 31 -12.31 1.21 1.21
CA PRO A 31 -11.12 1.44 2.02
C PRO A 31 -11.34 1.68 3.53
N ASP A 32 -12.53 2.10 3.92
CA ASP A 32 -12.97 2.30 5.30
C ASP A 32 -13.59 1.05 5.95
N GLU A 33 -13.86 0.00 5.17
CA GLU A 33 -14.38 -1.26 5.68
C GLU A 33 -13.29 -2.17 6.29
N GLU A 34 -13.72 -3.05 7.19
CA GLU A 34 -12.82 -3.98 7.85
C GLU A 34 -12.19 -4.99 6.87
N VAL A 35 -10.94 -5.36 7.17
CA VAL A 35 -10.21 -6.40 6.46
C VAL A 35 -10.10 -7.61 7.39
N CYS A 36 -10.15 -8.82 6.83
CA CYS A 36 -10.06 -10.06 7.60
C CYS A 36 -8.89 -10.02 8.62
N PRO A 37 -9.16 -10.13 9.94
CA PRO A 37 -8.14 -9.98 10.96
C PRO A 37 -7.39 -11.29 11.28
N ILE A 38 -7.84 -12.42 10.73
CA ILE A 38 -7.27 -13.75 11.01
C ILE A 38 -5.86 -13.85 10.45
N ARG A 39 -4.89 -14.13 11.32
CA ARG A 39 -3.45 -14.17 10.99
C ARG A 39 -3.10 -15.16 9.89
N ASP A 40 -3.85 -16.24 9.73
CA ASP A 40 -3.60 -17.22 8.67
C ASP A 40 -3.90 -16.64 7.28
N TYR A 41 -4.85 -15.70 7.19
CA TYR A 41 -5.28 -15.11 5.93
C TYR A 41 -4.69 -13.72 5.64
N VAL A 42 -4.13 -13.02 6.64
CA VAL A 42 -3.48 -11.72 6.39
C VAL A 42 -2.28 -11.81 5.44
N ALA A 43 -1.73 -13.01 5.22
CA ALA A 43 -0.65 -13.25 4.29
C ALA A 43 -1.10 -13.33 2.83
N LEU A 44 -2.40 -13.50 2.55
CA LEU A 44 -2.93 -13.57 1.20
C LEU A 44 -2.64 -12.27 0.43
N PRO A 45 -2.21 -12.34 -0.84
CA PRO A 45 -1.83 -11.15 -1.60
C PRO A 45 -2.93 -10.08 -1.66
N TRP A 46 -4.18 -10.48 -1.90
CA TRP A 46 -5.32 -9.56 -1.98
C TRP A 46 -5.69 -8.95 -0.62
N VAL A 47 -5.55 -9.69 0.48
CA VAL A 47 -5.73 -9.16 1.84
C VAL A 47 -4.63 -8.14 2.17
N GLN A 48 -3.40 -8.39 1.74
CA GLN A 48 -2.32 -7.41 1.85
C GLN A 48 -2.59 -6.16 0.99
N SER A 49 -3.17 -6.34 -0.20
CA SER A 49 -3.59 -5.22 -1.06
C SER A 49 -4.63 -4.36 -0.37
N GLN A 50 -5.69 -4.94 0.24
CA GLN A 50 -6.68 -4.20 1.02
C GLN A 50 -6.00 -3.35 2.11
N ARG A 51 -5.12 -3.95 2.94
CA ARG A 51 -4.42 -3.22 4.02
C ARG A 51 -3.48 -2.12 3.50
N LYS A 52 -2.91 -2.27 2.31
CA LYS A 52 -2.09 -1.23 1.66
C LYS A 52 -2.98 -0.12 1.12
N ILE A 53 -4.10 -0.45 0.48
CA ILE A 53 -5.06 0.50 -0.08
C ILE A 53 -5.71 1.31 1.04
N ALA A 54 -6.17 0.68 2.12
CA ALA A 54 -6.76 1.37 3.28
C ALA A 54 -5.83 2.46 3.87
N LYS A 55 -4.51 2.31 3.73
CA LYS A 55 -3.50 3.28 4.19
C LYS A 55 -3.11 4.34 3.16
N ARG A 56 -3.47 4.16 1.88
CA ARG A 56 -2.96 4.94 0.74
C ARG A 56 -4.06 5.54 -0.14
N SER A 57 -5.28 5.04 -0.01
CA SER A 57 -6.48 5.61 -0.57
C SER A 57 -6.69 7.00 0.04
N GLY A 58 -6.96 7.98 -0.82
CA GLY A 58 -7.47 9.28 -0.39
C GLY A 58 -9.00 9.37 -0.39
N ARG A 59 -9.68 8.33 -0.89
CA ARG A 59 -11.12 8.30 -1.18
C ARG A 59 -11.74 7.00 -0.70
N THR A 60 -12.64 7.08 0.27
CA THR A 60 -13.33 5.94 0.88
C THR A 60 -14.70 5.69 0.22
N ASP A 61 -15.15 6.58 -0.65
CA ASP A 61 -16.41 6.51 -1.41
C ASP A 61 -16.37 5.53 -2.60
N ARG A 62 -15.21 4.91 -2.87
CA ARG A 62 -14.98 4.04 -4.02
C ARG A 62 -14.60 2.64 -3.60
N TYR A 63 -15.17 1.65 -4.27
CA TYR A 63 -14.97 0.24 -3.93
C TYR A 63 -13.92 -0.44 -4.81
N PHE A 64 -13.40 -1.54 -4.32
CA PHE A 64 -12.48 -2.42 -5.02
C PHE A 64 -13.10 -3.81 -5.09
N THR A 65 -13.00 -4.42 -6.27
CA THR A 65 -13.41 -5.82 -6.48
C THR A 65 -12.25 -6.77 -6.20
N LEU A 66 -12.53 -8.04 -5.96
CA LEU A 66 -11.48 -9.04 -5.75
C LEU A 66 -10.47 -9.06 -6.92
N SER A 67 -10.93 -8.94 -8.16
CA SER A 67 -10.06 -8.91 -9.35
C SER A 67 -9.04 -7.76 -9.34
N MET A 68 -9.37 -6.63 -8.70
CA MET A 68 -8.45 -5.51 -8.52
C MET A 68 -7.45 -5.80 -7.40
N LEU A 69 -7.90 -6.41 -6.30
CA LEU A 69 -7.11 -6.70 -5.11
C LEU A 69 -6.10 -7.83 -5.32
N GLU A 70 -6.48 -8.87 -6.06
CA GLU A 70 -5.61 -9.99 -6.44
C GLU A 70 -4.55 -9.59 -7.46
N ARG A 71 -4.76 -8.47 -8.16
CA ARG A 71 -3.79 -7.97 -9.11
C ARG A 71 -2.54 -7.49 -8.38
N ASN A 72 -1.40 -8.12 -8.66
CA ASN A 72 -0.09 -7.75 -8.12
C ASN A 72 0.46 -6.45 -8.74
N CYS A 73 -0.31 -5.36 -8.62
CA CYS A 73 0.04 -4.04 -9.10
C CYS A 73 0.78 -3.22 -8.04
N THR A 74 1.33 -2.06 -8.45
CA THR A 74 1.95 -1.14 -7.49
C THR A 74 0.89 -0.23 -6.88
N ILE A 75 0.54 -0.47 -5.62
CA ILE A 75 -0.33 0.42 -4.84
C ILE A 75 0.44 1.72 -4.54
N ARG A 76 0.19 2.76 -5.33
CA ARG A 76 0.75 4.12 -5.13
C ARG A 76 -0.22 4.97 -4.29
N GLY A 77 0.27 6.09 -3.76
CA GLY A 77 -0.61 7.06 -3.09
C GLY A 77 -1.61 7.64 -4.10
N GLY A 78 -2.87 7.76 -3.69
CA GLY A 78 -3.95 8.18 -4.58
C GLY A 78 -4.48 7.07 -5.48
N ILE A 79 -4.33 5.80 -5.07
CA ILE A 79 -5.05 4.71 -5.73
C ILE A 79 -6.55 4.87 -5.45
N GLU A 80 -7.36 4.72 -6.49
CA GLU A 80 -8.80 4.94 -6.42
C GLU A 80 -9.53 3.69 -6.90
N GLY A 81 -10.67 3.43 -6.29
CA GLY A 81 -11.55 2.33 -6.65
C GLY A 81 -12.47 2.67 -7.83
N LEU A 82 -13.44 1.79 -8.04
CA LEU A 82 -14.57 1.99 -8.95
C LEU A 82 -15.64 2.84 -8.26
N ASP A 83 -16.37 3.59 -9.07
CA ASP A 83 -17.47 4.44 -8.64
C ASP A 83 -18.77 3.62 -8.64
N PRO A 84 -19.57 3.60 -7.55
CA PRO A 84 -20.83 2.86 -7.47
C PRO A 84 -21.94 3.43 -8.36
N ASP A 85 -21.85 4.71 -8.75
CA ASP A 85 -22.84 5.35 -9.60
C ASP A 85 -22.59 5.14 -11.11
N GLU A 86 -21.43 4.56 -11.47
CA GLU A 86 -21.03 4.27 -12.85
C GLU A 86 -20.99 2.75 -13.13
N ALA A 87 -21.05 2.37 -14.41
CA ALA A 87 -21.00 0.97 -14.81
C ALA A 87 -19.65 0.30 -14.44
N GLU A 88 -19.70 -0.87 -13.80
CA GLU A 88 -18.51 -1.56 -13.28
C GLU A 88 -17.54 -2.00 -14.40
N GLU A 89 -18.01 -2.73 -15.41
CA GLU A 89 -17.18 -3.32 -16.46
C GLU A 89 -16.22 -2.32 -17.17
N PRO A 90 -16.69 -1.15 -17.67
CA PRO A 90 -15.80 -0.22 -18.36
C PRO A 90 -14.78 0.41 -17.39
N GLN A 91 -15.19 0.70 -16.16
CA GLN A 91 -14.30 1.25 -15.14
C GLN A 91 -13.24 0.23 -14.73
N LEU A 92 -13.64 -1.03 -14.49
CA LEU A 92 -12.74 -2.12 -14.17
C LEU A 92 -11.73 -2.30 -15.29
N LYS A 93 -12.17 -2.40 -16.55
CA LYS A 93 -11.27 -2.53 -17.70
C LYS A 93 -10.28 -1.37 -17.81
N LYS A 94 -10.73 -0.14 -17.55
CA LYS A 94 -9.86 1.05 -17.53
C LYS A 94 -8.85 0.99 -16.39
N TRP A 95 -9.29 0.63 -15.19
CA TRP A 95 -8.45 0.50 -14.00
C TRP A 95 -7.38 -0.57 -14.21
N LEU A 96 -7.77 -1.73 -14.74
CA LEU A 96 -6.90 -2.86 -15.06
C LEU A 96 -5.83 -2.50 -16.09
N ARG A 97 -6.12 -1.59 -17.03
CA ARG A 97 -5.15 -1.05 -17.99
C ARG A 97 -4.19 -0.03 -17.38
N ALA A 98 -4.70 0.82 -16.48
CA ALA A 98 -3.90 1.82 -15.77
C ALA A 98 -2.96 1.20 -14.72
N HIS A 99 -3.34 0.04 -14.17
CA HIS A 99 -2.60 -0.70 -13.15
C HIS A 99 -2.13 -2.05 -13.72
N PRO A 100 -1.11 -2.05 -14.62
CA PRO A 100 -0.56 -3.30 -15.13
C PRO A 100 0.07 -4.11 -13.99
N GLU A 101 -0.03 -5.43 -14.10
CA GLU A 101 0.66 -6.34 -13.18
C GLU A 101 2.16 -6.07 -13.23
N LYS A 102 2.81 -6.02 -12.06
CA LYS A 102 4.26 -5.92 -12.00
C LYS A 102 4.80 -7.20 -12.63
N ARG A 103 5.60 -7.06 -13.70
CA ARG A 103 6.44 -8.17 -14.18
C ARG A 103 7.16 -8.75 -12.96
N ALA A 104 7.09 -10.07 -12.79
CA ALA A 104 7.79 -10.77 -11.72
C ALA A 104 9.29 -10.51 -11.88
N ILE A 105 9.78 -9.43 -11.26
CA ILE A 105 11.20 -9.19 -11.09
C ILE A 105 11.64 -10.33 -10.18
N SER A 106 12.42 -11.25 -10.75
CA SER A 106 13.04 -12.37 -10.05
C SER A 106 13.62 -11.88 -8.72
N GLU A 107 13.48 -12.68 -7.66
CA GLU A 107 13.98 -12.40 -6.31
C GLU A 107 15.43 -11.88 -6.28
N LYS A 108 16.22 -12.27 -7.30
CA LYS A 108 17.60 -11.86 -7.56
C LYS A 108 17.82 -10.35 -7.78
N GLU A 109 16.82 -9.58 -8.25
CA GLU A 109 16.92 -8.12 -8.41
C GLU A 109 16.40 -7.32 -7.20
N ARG A 110 15.60 -7.95 -6.33
CA ARG A 110 15.03 -7.30 -5.12
C ARG A 110 16.10 -6.93 -4.09
N ASN A 111 17.25 -7.59 -4.12
CA ASN A 111 18.36 -7.38 -3.17
C ASN A 111 19.47 -6.44 -3.69
N ARG A 112 19.20 -5.55 -4.66
CA ARG A 112 20.15 -4.48 -4.99
C ARG A 112 19.90 -3.31 -4.03
N PRO A 113 20.72 -3.11 -2.99
CA PRO A 113 20.59 -1.92 -2.15
C PRO A 113 20.82 -0.68 -3.03
N ALA A 114 19.92 0.30 -2.94
CA ALA A 114 20.08 1.63 -3.53
C ALA A 114 21.21 2.37 -2.81
N ARG A 115 22.46 1.94 -3.01
CA ARG A 115 23.66 2.74 -2.71
C ARG A 115 23.90 3.65 -3.90
N LEU A 116 23.28 4.82 -3.93
CA LEU A 116 23.87 5.96 -4.64
C LEU A 116 23.34 7.30 -4.11
N ALA A 117 24.28 8.22 -3.93
CA ALA A 117 24.14 9.66 -3.75
C ALA A 117 23.89 10.22 -2.33
N ARG A 118 24.96 10.29 -1.53
CA ARG A 118 25.30 11.55 -0.86
C ARG A 118 26.81 11.69 -0.62
N SER A 119 27.56 11.75 -1.71
CA SER A 119 28.90 12.33 -1.73
C SER A 119 28.80 13.67 -2.47
N ARG A 120 28.74 14.78 -1.75
CA ARG A 120 29.22 16.07 -2.26
C ARG A 120 30.03 16.75 -1.18
N SER A 121 31.34 16.64 -1.38
CA SER A 121 32.43 17.43 -0.86
C SER A 121 32.11 18.93 -0.93
N GLY A 122 32.55 19.65 0.09
CA GLY A 122 32.57 21.11 0.16
C GLY A 122 33.61 21.56 1.16
N ALA A 123 34.87 21.24 0.87
CA ALA A 123 36.02 21.85 1.54
C ALA A 123 36.16 23.28 1.05
N ALA A 124 36.08 24.24 1.97
CA ALA A 124 36.65 25.57 1.78
C ALA A 124 37.33 25.95 3.11
N SER A 125 38.64 25.71 3.12
CA SER A 125 39.58 26.22 4.11
C SER A 125 39.49 27.75 4.20
N ARG A 126 39.57 28.28 5.41
CA ARG A 126 40.26 29.56 5.63
C ARG A 126 40.88 29.59 7.02
N GLU A 127 42.19 29.57 6.99
CA GLU A 127 43.11 29.78 8.11
C GLU A 127 42.98 31.20 8.67
N GLY A 128 43.34 31.40 9.94
CA GLY A 128 43.60 32.75 10.44
C GLY A 128 43.48 32.94 11.95
N ALA A 129 44.55 32.58 12.66
CA ALA A 129 45.22 33.34 13.72
C ALA A 129 44.41 33.95 14.90
N SER A 130 44.86 33.56 16.10
CA SER A 130 44.73 34.22 17.40
C SER A 130 44.77 35.75 17.37
N SER A 131 43.98 36.40 18.24
CA SER A 131 44.44 37.51 19.12
C SER A 131 43.38 37.85 20.18
N HIS A 132 43.82 37.83 21.44
CA HIS A 132 43.10 38.32 22.62
C HIS A 132 42.72 39.81 22.51
N PRO A 133 41.63 40.25 23.14
CA PRO A 133 41.50 41.64 23.58
C PRO A 133 42.12 41.84 25.00
N PRO A 134 42.79 42.98 25.26
CA PRO A 134 43.33 43.31 26.58
C PRO A 134 42.24 43.83 27.53
N ALA A 135 42.48 43.63 28.83
CA ALA A 135 41.69 44.18 29.92
C ALA A 135 41.79 45.72 29.99
N PRO A 136 40.73 46.42 30.41
CA PRO A 136 40.84 47.77 30.94
C PRO A 136 40.91 47.75 32.49
N GLY A 137 41.93 48.41 33.07
CA GLY A 137 41.92 48.88 34.47
C GLY A 137 40.97 50.08 34.64
N PRO A 138 40.96 50.83 35.76
CA PRO A 138 41.94 50.91 36.86
C PRO A 138 41.65 50.06 38.11
#